data_AF-A0A534VFN8-F1
#
_entry.id   AF-A0A534VFN8-F1
#
_cell.length_a   1.000
_cell.length_b   1.000
_cell.length_c   1.000
_cell.angle_alpha   90.00
_cell.angle_beta   90.00
_cell.angle_gamma   90.00
#
_symmetry.space_group_name_H-M   'P 1'
#
loop_
_entity.id
_entity.type
_entity.pdbx_description
1 polymer ?
#
loop_
_entity_poly.entity_id
_entity_poly.type
_entity_poly.pdbx_seq_one_letter_code
_entity_poly.pdbx_strand_id
1 'polypeptide(L)' 'MKRFDCLAALAEVANEALIVSSAGAMTLEWNYLRPGDGNFRVRTLGLCSSIALGMALGLPDRKVIALDGDGSLLMNLS' A
#
# COMPACT_ATOMS: atom_id res chain seq x y z
N MET A 1 11.76 9.08 -13.11
CA MET A 1 11.73 7.77 -12.42
C MET A 1 10.41 7.09 -12.77
N LYS A 2 10.39 5.81 -13.16
CA LYS A 2 9.13 5.12 -13.46
C LYS A 2 8.56 4.51 -12.18
N ARG A 3 7.22 4.47 -12.05
CA ARG A 3 6.52 3.91 -10.88
C ARG A 3 7.01 2.50 -10.53
N PHE A 4 7.19 1.65 -11.54
CA PHE A 4 7.63 0.27 -11.34
C PHE A 4 9.02 0.19 -10.69
N ASP A 5 9.95 1.04 -11.08
CA ASP A 5 11.30 1.10 -10.48
C ASP A 5 11.23 1.51 -9.00
N CYS A 6 10.35 2.45 -8.65
CA CYS A 6 10.09 2.83 -7.26
C CYS A 6 9.54 1.65 -6.44
N LEU A 7 8.58 0.91 -7.00
CA LEU A 7 7.99 -0.26 -6.34
C LEU A 7 9.01 -1.38 -6.15
N ALA A 8 9.89 -1.60 -7.14
CA ALA A 8 10.96 -2.59 -7.04
C ALA A 8 11.93 -2.26 -5.91
N ALA A 9 12.42 -1.01 -5.85
CA ALA A 9 13.28 -0.56 -4.75
C ALA A 9 12.59 -0.66 -3.38
N LEU A 10 11.28 -0.37 -3.31
CA LEU A 10 10.53 -0.50 -2.07
C LEU A 10 10.34 -1.97 -1.64
N ALA A 11 10.15 -2.88 -2.59
CA ALA A 11 10.00 -4.31 -2.31
C ALA A 11 11.23 -4.90 -1.61
N GLU A 12 12.43 -4.43 -1.94
CA GLU A 12 13.69 -4.85 -1.29
C GLU A 12 13.77 -4.49 0.19
N VAL A 13 13.08 -3.42 0.62
CA VAL A 13 13.15 -2.89 2.00
C VAL A 13 11.85 -3.04 2.78
N ALA A 14 10.80 -3.59 2.15
CA ALA A 14 9.48 -3.76 2.76
C ALA A 14 9.45 -4.87 3.83
N ASN A 15 10.40 -5.82 3.80
CA ASN A 15 10.51 -6.93 4.76
C ASN A 15 9.16 -7.65 4.97
N GLU A 16 8.74 -7.88 6.21
CA GLU A 16 7.46 -8.51 6.58
C GLU A 16 6.30 -7.52 6.79
N ALA A 17 6.44 -6.30 6.28
CA ALA A 17 5.40 -5.28 6.41
C ALA A 17 4.10 -5.74 5.73
N LEU A 18 2.98 -5.35 6.34
CA LEU A 18 1.66 -5.40 5.72
C LEU A 18 1.55 -4.23 4.75
N ILE A 19 1.10 -4.51 3.54
CA ILE A 19 1.02 -3.52 2.46
C ILE A 19 -0.43 -3.26 2.16
N VAL A 20 -0.87 -2.03 2.38
CA VAL A 20 -2.21 -1.58 2.01
C VAL A 20 -2.06 -0.79 0.73
N SER A 21 -2.62 -1.30 -0.37
CA SER A 21 -2.50 -0.66 -1.69
C SER A 21 -3.86 -0.20 -2.20
N SER A 22 -3.87 1.00 -2.79
CA SER A 22 -5.06 1.55 -3.44
C SER A 22 -5.48 0.75 -4.68
N ALA A 23 -6.72 0.97 -5.13
CA ALA A 23 -7.25 0.28 -6.30
C ALA A 23 -6.49 0.69 -7.57
N GLY A 24 -6.14 -0.29 -8.41
CA GLY A 24 -5.57 -0.05 -9.75
C GLY A 24 -4.28 -0.83 -10.03
N ALA A 25 -3.56 -0.41 -11.07
CA ALA A 25 -2.42 -1.16 -11.62
C ALA A 25 -1.27 -1.35 -10.62
N MET A 26 -1.06 -0.41 -9.70
CA MET A 26 -0.01 -0.50 -8.66
C MET A 26 -0.16 -1.76 -7.80
N THR A 27 -1.38 -2.18 -7.46
CA THR A 27 -1.60 -3.41 -6.68
C THR A 27 -1.13 -4.65 -7.43
N LEU A 28 -1.27 -4.68 -8.77
CA LEU A 28 -0.86 -5.80 -9.60
C LEU A 28 0.66 -5.83 -9.74
N GLU A 29 1.27 -4.67 -10.00
CA GLU A 29 2.73 -4.52 -10.05
C GLU A 29 3.37 -4.89 -8.71
N TRP A 30 2.79 -4.47 -7.59
CA TRP A 30 3.26 -4.83 -6.26
C TRP A 30 3.16 -6.34 -6.01
N ASN A 31 2.03 -6.97 -6.33
CA ASN A 31 1.88 -8.42 -6.17
C ASN A 31 2.82 -9.21 -7.09
N TYR A 32 3.18 -8.68 -8.25
CA TYR A 32 4.19 -9.26 -9.11
C TYR A 32 5.59 -9.18 -8.49
N LEU A 33 5.97 -8.01 -7.95
CA LEU A 33 7.27 -7.77 -7.35
C LEU A 33 7.46 -8.47 -6.00
N ARG A 34 6.40 -8.54 -5.18
CA ARG A 34 6.41 -9.14 -3.85
C ARG A 34 5.08 -9.89 -3.60
N PRO A 35 4.93 -11.12 -4.10
CA PRO A 35 3.76 -11.94 -3.82
C PRO A 35 3.73 -12.34 -2.34
N GLY A 36 2.54 -12.37 -1.74
CA GLY A 36 2.35 -12.87 -0.37
C GLY A 36 1.07 -12.36 0.29
N ASP A 37 0.68 -13.03 1.37
CA ASP A 37 -0.60 -12.78 2.07
C ASP A 37 -0.64 -11.43 2.81
N GLY A 38 0.52 -10.80 3.00
CA GLY A 38 0.64 -9.46 3.60
C GLY A 38 0.16 -8.31 2.70
N ASN A 39 -0.33 -8.58 1.49
CA ASN A 39 -0.77 -7.58 0.54
C ASN A 39 -2.29 -7.39 0.58
N PHE A 40 -2.74 -6.32 1.22
CA PHE A 40 -4.14 -5.92 1.28
C PHE A 40 -4.49 -4.93 0.16
N ARG A 41 -5.46 -5.30 -0.67
CA ARG A 41 -5.95 -4.45 -1.77
C ARG A 41 -7.23 -3.74 -1.38
N VAL A 42 -7.16 -2.41 -1.30
CA VAL A 42 -8.33 -1.56 -1.09
C VAL A 42 -9.11 -1.48 -2.40
N ARG A 43 -10.45 -1.67 -2.32
CA ARG A 43 -11.33 -1.62 -3.50
C ARG A 43 -12.00 -0.26 -3.73
N THR A 44 -11.70 0.72 -2.89
CA THR A 44 -12.27 2.06 -2.91
C THR A 44 -11.15 3.09 -2.98
N LEU A 45 -11.30 4.10 -3.84
CA LEU A 45 -10.40 5.26 -3.86
C LEU A 45 -10.65 6.13 -2.62
N GLY A 46 -9.63 6.82 -2.11
CA GLY A 46 -9.75 7.69 -0.94
C GLY A 46 -9.48 7.02 0.42
N LEU A 47 -9.58 5.70 0.53
CA LEU A 47 -9.56 5.04 1.85
C LEU A 47 -8.26 4.34 2.21
N CYS A 48 -7.27 4.30 1.31
CA CYS A 48 -6.03 3.55 1.54
C CYS A 48 -5.28 4.01 2.79
N SER A 49 -5.11 5.32 2.95
CA SER A 49 -4.43 5.91 4.12
C SER A 49 -5.19 5.65 5.42
N SER A 50 -6.52 5.84 5.44
CA SER A 50 -7.35 5.60 6.64
C SER A 50 -7.35 4.13 7.05
N ILE A 51 -7.45 3.20 6.10
CA ILE A 51 -7.39 1.76 6.38
C ILE A 51 -6.00 1.37 6.90
N ALA A 52 -4.93 1.85 6.26
CA ALA A 52 -3.57 1.58 6.71
C ALA A 52 -3.32 2.08 8.13
N LEU A 53 -3.81 3.28 8.45
CA LEU A 53 -3.74 3.84 9.80
C LEU A 53 -4.49 2.97 10.81
N GLY A 54 -5.73 2.57 10.50
CA GLY A 54 -6.51 1.68 11.36
C GLY A 54 -5.81 0.34 11.62
N MET A 55 -5.20 -0.24 10.58
CA MET A 55 -4.42 -1.48 10.71
C MET A 55 -3.17 -1.27 11.58
N ALA A 56 -2.44 -0.16 11.41
CA ALA A 56 -1.26 0.13 12.22
C ALA A 56 -1.62 0.32 13.71
N LEU A 57 -2.75 0.98 13.99
CA LEU A 57 -3.26 1.14 15.35
C LEU A 57 -3.73 -0.19 15.97
N GLY A 58 -4.36 -1.07 15.18
CA GLY A 58 -4.85 -2.37 15.65
C GLY A 58 -3.78 -3.46 15.72
N LEU A 59 -2.65 -3.29 15.03
CA LEU A 59 -1.54 -4.23 14.97
C LEU A 59 -0.22 -3.50 15.34
N PRO A 60 -0.05 -3.08 16.60
CA PRO A 60 1.04 -2.18 16.99
C PRO A 60 2.44 -2.75 16.75
N ASP A 61 2.59 -4.07 16.77
CA ASP A 61 3.85 -4.79 16.54
C ASP A 61 4.12 -5.11 15.06
N ARG A 62 3.25 -4.65 14.15
CA ARG A 62 3.37 -4.90 12.71
C ARG A 62 3.62 -3.60 11.96
N LYS A 63 4.69 -3.57 11.17
CA LYS A 63 4.92 -2.49 10.21
C LYS A 63 3.82 -2.53 9.13
N VAL A 64 3.16 -1.39 8.92
CA VAL A 64 2.16 -1.20 7.86
C VAL A 64 2.66 -0.13 6.90
N ILE A 65 2.59 -0.38 5.60
CA ILE A 65 2.96 0.57 4.55
C ILE A 65 1.73 0.81 3.67
N ALA A 66 1.34 2.08 3.53
CA ALA A 66 0.31 2.50 2.59
C ALA A 66 0.95 2.84 1.24
N LEU A 67 0.50 2.19 0.18
CA LEU A 67 0.81 2.52 -1.21
C LEU A 67 -0.44 3.13 -1.84
N ASP A 68 -0.48 4.46 -1.89
CA ASP A 68 -1.61 5.20 -2.43
C ASP A 68 -1.17 6.12 -3.58
N GLY A 69 -2.10 6.39 -4.50
CA GLY A 69 -1.94 7.44 -5.50
C GLY A 69 -2.27 8.80 -4.90
N ASP A 70 -1.65 9.85 -5.41
CA ASP A 70 -1.92 11.25 -5.03
C ASP A 70 -3.40 11.62 -5.16
N GLY A 71 -4.03 11.30 -6.29
CA GLY A 71 -5.44 11.59 -6.52
C GLY A 71 -6.38 10.86 -5.57
N SER A 72 -6.06 9.60 -5.23
CA SER A 72 -6.82 8.84 -4.24
C SER A 72 -6.62 9.44 -2.85
N LEU A 73 -5.38 9.72 -2.44
CA LEU A 73 -5.09 10.33 -1.14
C LEU A 73 -5.84 11.65 -0.93
N LEU A 74 -5.87 12.51 -1.95
CA LEU A 74 -6.55 13.81 -1.91
C LEU A 74 -8.08 13.72 -1.76
N MET A 75 -8.71 12.59 -2.12
CA MET A 75 -10.16 12.43 -2.00
C MET A 75 -10.65 12.39 -0.55
N ASN A 76 -9.76 12.15 0.43
CA ASN A 76 -10.12 11.93 1.82
C ASN A 76 -9.24 12.75 2.79
N LEU A 77 -8.82 13.94 2.35
CA LEU A 77 -7.97 14.90 3.08
C LEU A 77 -8.78 16.12 3.57
N SER A 78 -10.01 15.88 4.04
CA SER A 78 -10.92 16.92 4.56
C SER A 78 -10.53 17.42 5.94
#